data_AF-A0A957DFR8-F1
#
_entry.id   AF-A0A957DFR8-F1
#
_cell.length_a   1.000
_cell.length_b   1.000
_cell.length_c   1.000
_cell.angle_alpha   90.00
_cell.angle_beta   90.00
_cell.angle_gamma   90.00
#
_symmetry.space_group_name_H-M   'P 1'
#
loop_
_entity.id
_entity.type
_entity.pdbx_description
1 polymer ?
#
loop_
_entity_poly.entity_id
_entity_poly.type
_entity_poly.pdbx_seq_one_letter_code
_entity_poly.pdbx_strand_id
1 'polypeptide(L)'
;MSEIRYCDQCGHANAGNARFCGQCRHALPALSPLPTMPTARPPAPTILQSILPYLIGVLGLSLIVAGILLLNGGSNPEPPPPFNPTATATRPTATLIPTRTPRPTSTPRPSPTATLIPTSTPRPTATPRPTSTPLPTNTPFPTNTPTPAPTVCAYGVDRTFAAATAGYLDSLGCPLNAGKTVWMAQEDFVGGHTFWREDNDKYIYVLYANGRWGLYRGDWREGYDEYTCGPRQSPPTPRRGFGWVWCTYPEVQQGLGNATNYEWGNHNRVQDFSGGLAIQASSGHVYILLHSGFWR
;
A
#
# COMPACT_ATOMS: atom_id res chain seq x y z
N MET A 1 -2.79 -12.66 19.19
CA MET A 1 -3.67 -11.53 18.82
C MET A 1 -4.43 -11.97 17.60
N SER A 2 -5.76 -11.97 17.67
CA SER A 2 -6.61 -12.37 16.54
C SER A 2 -6.43 -11.34 15.43
N GLU A 3 -5.98 -11.77 14.26
CA GLU A 3 -5.88 -10.92 13.07
C GLU A 3 -7.28 -10.35 12.76
N ILE A 4 -7.39 -9.05 12.45
CA ILE A 4 -8.68 -8.40 12.12
C ILE A 4 -8.67 -8.09 10.63
N ARG A 5 -9.76 -8.44 9.93
CA ARG A 5 -9.94 -8.16 8.50
C ARG A 5 -11.09 -7.19 8.26
N TYR A 6 -10.86 -6.18 7.44
CA TYR A 6 -11.87 -5.18 7.11
C TYR A 6 -12.55 -5.52 5.79
N CYS A 7 -13.88 -5.41 5.75
CA CYS A 7 -14.65 -5.60 4.54
C CYS A 7 -14.39 -4.45 3.56
N ASP A 8 -14.08 -4.79 2.32
CA ASP A 8 -13.82 -3.84 1.23
C ASP A 8 -15.06 -3.06 0.77
N GLN A 9 -16.26 -3.60 1.01
CA GLN A 9 -17.53 -2.97 0.62
C GLN A 9 -18.10 -2.04 1.69
N CYS A 10 -17.86 -2.31 2.98
CA CYS A 10 -18.52 -1.57 4.06
C CYS A 10 -17.61 -1.19 5.23
N GLY A 11 -16.33 -1.55 5.20
CA GLY A 11 -15.36 -1.21 6.26
C GLY A 11 -15.58 -1.93 7.59
N HIS A 12 -16.55 -2.85 7.69
CA HIS A 12 -16.81 -3.58 8.94
C HIS A 12 -15.63 -4.50 9.29
N ALA A 13 -15.21 -4.50 10.56
CA ALA A 13 -14.17 -5.38 11.08
C ALA A 13 -14.69 -6.81 11.26
N ASN A 14 -13.91 -7.80 10.85
CA ASN A 14 -14.25 -9.21 10.91
C ASN A 14 -13.11 -10.00 11.53
N ALA A 15 -13.44 -11.16 12.09
CA ALA A 15 -12.45 -12.11 12.58
C ALA A 15 -11.47 -12.52 11.47
N GLY A 16 -10.23 -12.76 11.83
CA GLY A 16 -9.14 -13.11 10.91
C GLY A 16 -9.36 -14.38 10.11
N ASN A 17 -10.36 -15.22 10.43
CA ASN A 17 -10.77 -16.41 9.67
C ASN A 17 -12.14 -16.25 8.98
N ALA A 18 -12.78 -15.09 9.06
CA ALA A 18 -14.08 -14.84 8.46
C ALA A 18 -13.99 -14.93 6.92
N ARG A 19 -14.94 -15.66 6.32
CA ARG A 19 -15.09 -15.77 4.86
C ARG A 19 -16.06 -14.74 4.29
N PHE A 20 -16.94 -14.21 5.14
CA PHE A 20 -17.96 -13.24 4.77
C PHE A 20 -17.99 -12.13 5.81
N CYS A 21 -18.31 -10.92 5.34
CA CYS A 21 -18.53 -9.79 6.22
C CYS A 21 -19.75 -10.03 7.13
N GLY A 22 -19.58 -9.82 8.43
CA GLY A 22 -20.65 -9.94 9.43
C GLY A 22 -21.81 -8.95 9.22
N GLN A 23 -21.55 -7.85 8.50
CA GLN A 23 -22.52 -6.78 8.29
C GLN A 23 -23.19 -6.85 6.91
N CYS A 24 -22.41 -6.78 5.82
CA CYS A 24 -22.97 -6.74 4.46
C CYS A 24 -23.03 -8.10 3.75
N ARG A 25 -22.58 -9.18 4.41
CA ARG A 25 -22.50 -10.54 3.85
C ARG A 25 -21.64 -10.68 2.58
N HIS A 26 -20.92 -9.65 2.17
CA HIS A 26 -19.98 -9.71 1.06
C HIS A 26 -18.82 -10.67 1.38
N ALA A 27 -18.30 -11.35 0.36
CA ALA A 27 -17.16 -12.24 0.52
C ALA A 27 -15.93 -11.42 0.91
N LEU A 28 -15.21 -11.87 1.94
CA LEU A 28 -13.92 -11.25 2.29
C LEU A 28 -12.85 -11.82 1.36
N PRO A 29 -11.86 -11.02 0.93
CA PRO A 29 -10.74 -11.52 0.13
C PRO A 29 -10.09 -12.72 0.83
N ALA A 30 -9.79 -13.75 0.03
CA ALA A 30 -9.06 -14.91 0.55
C ALA A 30 -7.72 -14.44 1.10
N LEU A 31 -7.31 -14.95 2.26
CA LEU A 31 -5.92 -14.79 2.69
C LEU A 31 -5.08 -15.47 1.62
N SER A 32 -4.30 -14.69 0.87
CA SER A 32 -3.21 -15.27 0.10
C SER A 32 -2.38 -16.11 1.08
N PRO A 33 -2.10 -17.39 0.78
CA PRO A 33 -1.23 -18.17 1.65
C PRO A 33 0.08 -17.40 1.78
N LEU A 34 0.51 -17.16 3.03
CA LEU A 34 1.82 -16.57 3.30
C LEU A 34 2.86 -17.36 2.49
N PRO A 35 3.66 -16.70 1.64
CA PRO A 35 4.71 -17.40 0.92
C PRO A 35 5.63 -18.08 1.94
N THR A 36 5.82 -19.39 1.80
CA THR A 36 6.76 -20.16 2.62
C THR A 36 8.17 -19.66 2.37
N MET A 37 8.78 -19.05 3.38
CA MET A 37 10.15 -18.54 3.29
C MET A 37 11.18 -19.67 3.12
N PRO A 38 12.28 -19.43 2.40
CA PRO A 38 13.48 -20.24 2.55
C PRO A 38 13.99 -20.15 4.00
N THR A 39 14.13 -21.30 4.65
CA THR A 39 14.52 -21.49 6.06
C THR A 39 15.97 -21.09 6.37
N ALA A 40 16.75 -20.73 5.35
CA ALA A 40 18.15 -20.38 5.53
C ALA A 40 18.28 -18.92 5.99
N ARG A 41 18.48 -18.73 7.31
CA ARG A 41 18.95 -17.46 7.86
C ARG A 41 20.36 -17.19 7.31
N PRO A 42 20.59 -16.15 6.49
CA PRO A 42 21.96 -15.81 6.11
C PRO A 42 22.75 -15.42 7.38
N PRO A 43 24.05 -15.74 7.44
CA PRO A 43 24.88 -15.38 8.58
C PRO A 43 24.92 -13.87 8.75
N ALA A 44 24.87 -13.40 10.00
CA ALA A 44 24.96 -11.98 10.31
C ALA A 44 26.28 -11.39 9.77
N PRO A 45 26.25 -10.24 9.07
CA PRO A 45 27.47 -9.61 8.59
C PRO A 45 28.32 -9.16 9.78
N THR A 46 29.63 -9.34 9.64
CA THR A 46 30.59 -8.87 10.66
C THR A 46 30.68 -7.34 10.64
N ILE A 47 31.00 -6.72 11.79
CA ILE A 47 31.14 -5.26 11.92
C ILE A 47 31.99 -4.68 10.77
N LEU A 48 33.07 -5.37 10.38
CA LEU A 48 33.97 -4.96 9.29
C LEU A 48 33.28 -4.85 7.92
N GLN A 49 32.32 -5.74 7.61
CA GLN A 49 31.58 -5.72 6.35
C GLN A 49 30.57 -4.58 6.27
N SER A 50 30.09 -4.08 7.42
CA SER A 50 29.14 -2.96 7.48
C SER A 50 29.80 -1.59 7.33
N ILE A 51 31.06 -1.42 7.75
CA ILE A 51 31.78 -0.13 7.71
C ILE A 51 32.65 0.07 6.46
N LEU A 52 33.05 -1.01 5.79
CA LEU A 52 33.90 -0.96 4.59
C LEU A 52 33.35 -0.07 3.45
N PRO A 53 32.06 -0.10 3.08
CA PRO A 53 31.56 0.78 2.01
C PRO A 53 31.59 2.26 2.40
N TYR A 54 31.42 2.59 3.68
CA TYR A 54 31.53 3.96 4.18
C TYR A 54 32.97 4.47 4.13
N LEU A 55 33.95 3.64 4.50
CA LEU A 55 35.37 3.99 4.42
C LEU A 55 35.82 4.21 2.97
N ILE A 56 35.37 3.37 2.03
CA ILE A 56 35.65 3.54 0.60
C ILE A 56 34.98 4.81 0.07
N GLY A 57 33.74 5.10 0.49
CA GLY A 57 33.02 6.31 0.10
C GLY A 57 33.71 7.59 0.58
N VAL A 58 34.17 7.63 1.84
CA VAL A 58 34.89 8.79 2.41
C VAL A 58 36.24 8.99 1.73
N LEU A 59 37.01 7.90 1.52
CA LEU A 59 38.32 7.98 0.87
C LEU A 59 38.19 8.45 -0.60
N GLY A 60 37.18 7.94 -1.32
CA GLY A 60 36.88 8.37 -2.68
C GLY A 60 36.48 9.84 -2.77
N LEU A 61 35.64 10.32 -1.85
CA LEU A 61 35.23 11.73 -1.79
C LEU A 61 36.42 12.65 -1.49
N SER A 62 37.32 12.25 -0.57
CA SER A 62 38.52 13.01 -0.25
C SER A 62 39.51 13.11 -1.43
N LEU A 63 39.68 12.03 -2.21
CA LEU A 63 40.54 12.04 -3.40
C LEU A 63 39.96 12.91 -4.53
N ILE A 64 38.64 12.93 -4.69
CA ILE A 64 37.96 13.79 -5.68
C ILE A 64 38.13 15.27 -5.30
N VAL A 65 37.93 15.62 -4.03
CA VAL A 65 38.10 17.01 -3.55
C VAL A 65 39.56 17.45 -3.66
N ALA A 66 40.52 16.58 -3.33
CA ALA A 66 41.95 16.85 -3.52
C ALA A 66 42.31 17.01 -5.01
N GLY A 67 41.73 16.20 -5.89
CA GLY A 67 41.90 16.32 -7.34
C GLY A 67 41.38 17.65 -7.90
N ILE A 68 40.20 18.10 -7.45
CA ILE A 68 39.61 19.38 -7.89
C ILE A 68 40.44 20.58 -7.40
N LEU A 69 41.01 20.50 -6.19
CA LEU A 69 41.91 21.54 -5.66
C LEU A 69 43.26 21.59 -6.38
N LEU A 70 43.77 20.45 -6.87
CA LEU A 70 45.02 20.38 -7.64
C LEU A 70 44.84 20.76 -9.12
N LEU A 71 43.62 20.70 -9.67
CA LEU A 71 43.32 21.00 -11.08
C LEU A 71 42.95 22.47 -11.36
N ASN A 72 42.81 23.32 -10.34
CA ASN A 72 42.50 24.76 -10.51
C ASN A 72 43.76 25.66 -10.55
N GLY A 73 44.86 25.15 -11.12
CA GLY A 73 46.05 25.93 -11.47
C GLY A 73 46.10 26.20 -12.97
N GLY A 74 45.75 27.43 -13.35
CA GLY A 74 45.72 28.04 -14.69
C GLY A 74 46.36 27.30 -15.89
N SER A 75 45.54 27.03 -16.90
CA SER A 75 45.99 26.96 -18.30
C SER A 75 44.87 27.38 -19.26
N ASN A 76 45.20 28.34 -20.12
CA ASN A 76 44.39 28.90 -21.21
C ASN A 76 43.96 27.79 -22.20
N PRO A 77 42.75 27.79 -22.78
CA PRO A 77 42.33 26.73 -23.69
C PRO A 77 43.02 26.88 -25.06
N GLU A 78 43.79 25.86 -25.45
CA GLU A 78 44.31 25.68 -26.81
C GLU A 78 43.21 25.09 -27.72
N PRO A 79 43.09 25.52 -28.99
CA PRO A 79 42.06 25.00 -29.90
C PRO A 79 42.34 23.54 -30.31
N PRO A 80 41.31 22.70 -30.49
CA PRO A 80 41.47 21.28 -30.78
C PRO A 80 41.94 21.02 -32.23
N PRO A 81 42.74 19.96 -32.47
CA PRO A 81 43.15 19.55 -33.81
C PRO A 81 42.00 18.90 -34.61
N PRO A 82 42.09 18.88 -35.95
CA PRO A 82 41.03 18.36 -36.81
C PRO A 82 40.85 16.84 -36.68
N PHE A 83 39.60 16.42 -36.50
CA PHE A 83 39.18 15.01 -36.43
C PHE A 83 39.41 14.28 -37.74
N ASN A 84 40.14 13.16 -37.69
CA ASN A 84 40.29 12.22 -38.79
C ASN A 84 39.44 10.96 -38.50
N PRO A 85 38.31 10.72 -39.22
CA PRO A 85 37.47 9.57 -38.96
C PRO A 85 38.08 8.30 -39.56
N THR A 86 38.68 7.46 -38.73
CA THR A 86 39.04 6.09 -39.12
C THR A 86 37.81 5.19 -38.96
N ALA A 87 37.17 4.86 -40.08
CA ALA A 87 36.03 3.95 -40.13
C ALA A 87 36.46 2.52 -39.74
N THR A 88 35.95 2.02 -38.61
CA THR A 88 36.07 0.61 -38.24
C THR A 88 34.86 -0.14 -38.82
N ALA A 89 35.11 -0.98 -39.83
CA ALA A 89 34.09 -1.81 -40.45
C ALA A 89 33.75 -3.02 -39.56
N THR A 90 32.59 -3.00 -38.92
CA THR A 90 32.01 -4.17 -38.23
C THR A 90 31.38 -5.14 -39.23
N ARG A 91 31.80 -6.41 -39.14
CA ARG A 91 31.34 -7.57 -39.92
C ARG A 91 29.87 -7.89 -39.63
N PRO A 92 29.02 -8.19 -40.64
CA PRO A 92 27.61 -8.50 -40.41
C PRO A 92 27.44 -9.87 -39.73
N THR A 93 26.64 -9.87 -38.66
CA THR A 93 26.20 -11.05 -37.90
C THR A 93 25.09 -11.78 -38.66
N ALA A 94 25.18 -13.11 -38.75
CA ALA A 94 24.24 -13.95 -39.48
C ALA A 94 22.82 -13.88 -38.91
N THR A 95 21.84 -13.66 -39.80
CA THR A 95 20.41 -13.64 -39.51
C THR A 95 19.89 -15.07 -39.29
N LEU A 96 19.28 -15.34 -38.14
CA LEU A 96 18.64 -16.64 -37.86
C LEU A 96 17.29 -16.75 -38.59
N ILE A 97 17.04 -17.92 -39.19
CA ILE A 97 15.86 -18.26 -39.98
C ILE A 97 14.66 -18.49 -39.04
N PRO A 98 13.44 -17.98 -39.36
CA PRO A 98 12.27 -18.14 -38.51
C PRO A 98 11.75 -19.59 -38.49
N THR A 99 11.51 -20.08 -37.27
CA THR A 99 10.95 -21.40 -36.97
C THR A 99 9.46 -21.46 -37.29
N ARG A 100 8.99 -22.55 -37.93
CA ARG A 100 7.59 -22.72 -38.36
C ARG A 100 6.61 -22.74 -37.18
N THR A 101 5.57 -21.92 -37.28
CA THR A 101 4.45 -21.83 -36.34
C THR A 101 3.59 -23.11 -36.38
N PRO A 102 3.24 -23.73 -35.24
CA PRO A 102 2.38 -24.90 -35.22
C PRO A 102 0.93 -24.55 -35.60
N ARG A 103 0.28 -25.47 -36.31
CA ARG A 103 -1.10 -25.36 -36.82
C ARG A 103 -2.11 -25.51 -35.67
N PRO A 104 -3.20 -24.71 -35.62
CA PRO A 104 -4.19 -24.80 -34.55
C PRO A 104 -4.95 -26.13 -34.58
N THR A 105 -5.09 -26.74 -33.41
CA THR A 105 -5.85 -27.97 -33.15
C THR A 105 -7.34 -27.63 -33.01
N SER A 106 -8.21 -28.34 -33.72
CA SER A 106 -9.67 -28.13 -33.69
C SER A 106 -10.26 -28.53 -32.34
N THR A 107 -10.95 -27.60 -31.69
CA THR A 107 -11.71 -27.81 -30.46
C THR A 107 -13.01 -28.58 -30.74
N PRO A 108 -13.38 -29.61 -29.95
CA PRO A 108 -14.63 -30.36 -30.15
C PRO A 108 -15.85 -29.52 -29.78
N ARG A 109 -16.92 -29.67 -30.58
CA ARG A 109 -18.21 -28.99 -30.43
C ARG A 109 -19.04 -29.63 -29.29
N PRO A 110 -19.64 -28.85 -28.38
CA PRO A 110 -20.46 -29.41 -27.30
C PRO A 110 -21.73 -30.07 -27.84
N SER A 111 -22.10 -31.21 -27.23
CA SER A 111 -23.31 -31.98 -27.49
C SER A 111 -24.52 -31.33 -26.80
N PRO A 112 -25.73 -31.36 -27.40
CA PRO A 112 -26.92 -30.76 -26.80
C PRO A 112 -27.34 -31.50 -25.52
N THR A 113 -27.51 -30.73 -24.45
CA THR A 113 -28.05 -31.19 -23.16
C THR A 113 -29.57 -31.36 -23.25
N ALA A 114 -30.09 -32.50 -22.76
CA ALA A 114 -31.51 -32.81 -22.79
C ALA A 114 -32.36 -31.76 -22.06
N THR A 115 -33.41 -31.29 -22.74
CA THR A 115 -34.38 -30.33 -22.20
C THR A 115 -35.34 -31.05 -21.25
N LEU A 116 -35.43 -30.59 -20.00
CA LEU A 116 -36.37 -31.14 -19.02
C LEU A 116 -37.82 -30.79 -19.40
N ILE A 117 -38.71 -31.78 -19.27
CA ILE A 117 -40.15 -31.66 -19.55
C ILE A 117 -40.80 -30.87 -18.40
N PRO A 118 -41.68 -29.88 -18.69
CA PRO A 118 -42.33 -29.09 -17.65
C PRO A 118 -43.30 -29.93 -16.82
N THR A 119 -43.13 -29.87 -15.50
CA THR A 119 -44.01 -30.50 -14.50
C THR A 119 -45.33 -29.73 -14.39
N SER A 120 -46.44 -30.45 -14.21
CA SER A 120 -47.79 -29.90 -14.16
C SER A 120 -47.97 -28.87 -13.03
N THR A 121 -48.46 -27.69 -13.41
CA THR A 121 -48.77 -26.58 -12.51
C THR A 121 -49.93 -26.96 -11.57
N PRO A 122 -49.78 -26.84 -10.24
CA PRO A 122 -50.86 -27.15 -9.31
C PRO A 122 -52.03 -26.16 -9.45
N ARG A 123 -53.24 -26.66 -9.24
CA ARG A 123 -54.49 -25.89 -9.31
C ARG A 123 -54.53 -24.84 -8.19
N PRO A 124 -55.01 -23.60 -8.44
CA PRO A 124 -55.05 -22.56 -7.42
C PRO A 124 -55.98 -22.95 -6.27
N THR A 125 -55.43 -22.87 -5.06
CA THR A 125 -56.15 -23.05 -3.79
C THR A 125 -57.03 -21.83 -3.52
N ALA A 126 -58.23 -22.04 -2.99
CA ALA A 126 -59.18 -20.96 -2.70
C ALA A 126 -58.58 -19.92 -1.76
N THR A 127 -58.66 -18.65 -2.18
CA THR A 127 -58.17 -17.51 -1.40
C THR A 127 -59.02 -17.32 -0.15
N PRO A 128 -58.43 -17.27 1.06
CA PRO A 128 -59.18 -17.04 2.29
C PRO A 128 -59.83 -15.64 2.27
N ARG A 129 -61.00 -15.55 2.88
CA ARG A 129 -61.74 -14.28 3.04
C ARG A 129 -60.92 -13.31 3.91
N PRO A 130 -60.88 -12.01 3.59
CA PRO A 130 -60.12 -11.04 4.40
C PRO A 130 -60.67 -10.98 5.82
N THR A 131 -59.77 -11.23 6.77
CA THR A 131 -59.99 -11.04 8.21
C THR A 131 -59.97 -9.54 8.51
N SER A 132 -60.82 -9.07 9.42
CA SER A 132 -60.88 -7.66 9.82
C SER A 132 -59.52 -7.19 10.36
N THR A 133 -58.94 -6.19 9.72
CA THR A 133 -57.70 -5.55 10.16
C THR A 133 -57.93 -4.89 11.53
N PRO A 134 -57.12 -5.20 12.56
CA PRO A 134 -57.22 -4.53 13.85
C PRO A 134 -56.95 -3.02 13.68
N LEU A 135 -57.67 -2.23 14.46
CA LEU A 135 -57.50 -0.77 14.49
C LEU A 135 -56.08 -0.44 15.00
N PRO A 136 -55.37 0.54 14.41
CA PRO A 136 -54.03 0.91 14.85
C PRO A 136 -54.03 1.31 16.33
N THR A 137 -53.22 0.62 17.13
CA THR A 137 -52.94 0.97 18.52
C THR A 137 -52.09 2.24 18.56
N ASN A 138 -52.32 3.10 19.54
CA ASN A 138 -51.54 4.33 19.73
C ASN A 138 -50.04 4.00 19.83
N THR A 139 -49.26 4.52 18.89
CA THR A 139 -47.80 4.44 18.92
C THR A 139 -47.30 5.20 20.16
N PRO A 140 -46.50 4.58 21.04
CA PRO A 140 -45.95 5.29 22.19
C PRO A 140 -45.12 6.49 21.72
N PHE A 141 -45.27 7.61 22.41
CA PHE A 141 -44.48 8.81 22.16
C PHE A 141 -42.99 8.48 22.37
N PRO A 142 -42.07 8.94 21.50
CA PRO A 142 -40.64 8.70 21.69
C PRO A 142 -40.21 9.27 23.04
N THR A 143 -39.80 8.41 23.96
CA THR A 143 -39.12 8.81 25.18
C THR A 143 -37.80 9.48 24.81
N ASN A 144 -37.58 10.69 25.34
CA ASN A 144 -36.30 11.40 25.18
C ASN A 144 -35.17 10.48 25.63
N THR A 145 -34.37 10.02 24.67
CA THR A 145 -33.15 9.27 24.97
C THR A 145 -32.17 10.24 25.61
N PRO A 146 -31.63 9.96 26.80
CA PRO A 146 -30.69 10.87 27.45
C PRO A 146 -29.49 11.10 26.53
N THR A 147 -29.15 12.37 26.32
CA THR A 147 -27.95 12.76 25.60
C THR A 147 -26.74 12.16 26.32
N PRO A 148 -25.90 11.33 25.67
CA PRO A 148 -24.73 10.75 26.32
C PRO A 148 -23.83 11.87 26.87
N ALA A 149 -23.30 11.64 28.07
CA ALA A 149 -22.35 12.57 28.68
C ALA A 149 -21.12 12.76 27.76
N PRO A 150 -20.52 13.97 27.73
CA PRO A 150 -19.34 14.21 26.92
C PRO A 150 -18.23 13.23 27.31
N THR A 151 -17.69 12.53 26.31
CA THR A 151 -16.55 11.62 26.53
C THR A 151 -15.31 12.48 26.78
N VAL A 152 -14.78 12.43 28.01
CA VAL A 152 -13.55 13.14 28.36
C VAL A 152 -12.36 12.30 27.88
N CYS A 153 -11.65 12.80 26.87
CA CYS A 153 -10.44 12.15 26.37
C CYS A 153 -9.25 12.49 27.27
N ALA A 154 -8.37 11.50 27.50
CA ALA A 154 -7.15 11.67 28.30
C ALA A 154 -6.14 12.62 27.62
N TYR A 155 -6.18 12.70 26.28
CA TYR A 155 -5.32 13.56 25.48
C TYR A 155 -6.15 14.50 24.61
N GLY A 156 -5.65 15.72 24.39
CA GLY A 156 -6.19 16.64 23.41
C GLY A 156 -5.64 16.38 22.00
N VAL A 157 -6.32 16.91 20.98
CA VAL A 157 -5.82 16.90 19.60
C VAL A 157 -4.57 17.78 19.52
N ASP A 158 -3.49 17.26 18.95
CA ASP A 158 -2.27 18.03 18.75
C ASP A 158 -2.54 19.20 17.79
N ARG A 159 -1.94 20.36 18.08
CA ARG A 159 -2.14 21.58 17.28
C ARG A 159 -1.86 21.39 15.78
N THR A 160 -0.94 20.48 15.42
CA THR A 160 -0.61 20.14 14.03
C THR A 160 -1.82 19.56 13.30
N PHE A 161 -2.71 18.87 14.01
CA PHE A 161 -3.85 18.14 13.43
C PHE A 161 -5.20 18.82 13.69
N ALA A 162 -5.25 19.84 14.54
CA ALA A 162 -6.50 20.46 14.98
C ALA A 162 -7.40 20.91 13.82
N ALA A 163 -6.84 21.62 12.83
CA ALA A 163 -7.60 22.09 11.68
C ALA A 163 -8.11 20.95 10.79
N ALA A 164 -7.23 19.98 10.47
CA ALA A 164 -7.57 18.88 9.59
C ALA A 164 -8.65 17.96 10.22
N THR A 165 -8.51 17.68 11.52
CA THR A 165 -9.37 16.70 12.23
C THR A 165 -10.72 17.26 12.67
N ALA A 166 -10.94 18.58 12.64
CA ALA A 166 -12.16 19.22 13.13
C ALA A 166 -13.45 18.61 12.57
N GLY A 167 -13.48 18.24 11.29
CA GLY A 167 -14.64 17.61 10.64
C GLY A 167 -14.76 16.09 10.84
N TYR A 168 -13.82 15.46 11.54
CA TYR A 168 -13.70 14.00 11.63
C TYR A 168 -13.64 13.49 13.07
N LEU A 169 -13.78 14.35 14.09
CA LEU A 169 -13.65 13.97 15.49
C LEU A 169 -14.63 12.87 15.92
N ASP A 170 -15.86 12.85 15.40
CA ASP A 170 -16.81 11.78 15.71
C ASP A 170 -16.36 10.42 15.17
N SER A 171 -15.66 10.40 14.04
CA SER A 171 -15.13 9.17 13.43
C SER A 171 -13.77 8.77 14.01
N LEU A 172 -12.94 9.73 14.38
CA LEU A 172 -11.64 9.52 15.01
C LEU A 172 -11.78 9.14 16.50
N GLY A 173 -12.80 9.65 17.18
CA GLY A 173 -12.96 9.50 18.63
C GLY A 173 -11.79 10.11 19.41
N CYS A 174 -11.49 9.54 20.59
CA CYS A 174 -10.50 10.12 21.48
C CYS A 174 -9.06 9.96 20.97
N PRO A 175 -8.23 11.01 21.05
CA PRO A 175 -6.79 10.87 20.88
C PRO A 175 -6.20 9.94 21.95
N LEU A 176 -5.30 9.07 21.53
CA LEU A 176 -4.64 8.06 22.38
C LEU A 176 -3.24 8.48 22.83
N ASN A 177 -2.75 9.62 22.35
CA ASN A 177 -1.51 10.25 22.77
C ASN A 177 -1.55 11.75 22.49
N ALA A 178 -0.60 12.51 23.03
CA ALA A 178 -0.51 13.97 22.88
C ALA A 178 -0.03 14.45 21.48
N GLY A 179 0.09 13.54 20.51
CA GLY A 179 0.87 13.77 19.30
C GLY A 179 2.35 13.55 19.57
N LYS A 180 3.05 12.89 18.64
CA LYS A 180 4.46 12.54 18.77
C LYS A 180 5.20 12.77 17.47
N THR A 181 6.48 13.08 17.60
CA THR A 181 7.40 13.17 16.48
C THR A 181 8.09 11.81 16.35
N VAL A 182 8.01 11.21 15.17
CA VAL A 182 8.59 9.89 14.89
C VAL A 182 9.38 9.96 13.59
N TRP A 183 10.44 9.16 13.47
CA TRP A 183 11.11 9.00 12.18
C TRP A 183 10.15 8.29 11.23
N MET A 184 9.94 8.89 10.05
CA MET A 184 9.05 8.37 9.02
C MET A 184 9.78 8.28 7.70
N ALA A 185 9.41 7.28 6.89
CA ALA A 185 9.72 7.24 5.48
C ALA A 185 8.46 7.46 4.66
N GLN A 186 8.60 8.09 3.49
CA GLN A 186 7.54 8.31 2.53
C GLN A 186 8.05 8.07 1.10
N GLU A 187 7.20 7.51 0.25
CA GLU A 187 7.39 7.41 -1.20
C GLU A 187 6.04 7.63 -1.89
N ASP A 188 6.02 8.44 -2.95
CA ASP A 188 4.81 8.72 -3.72
C ASP A 188 4.78 7.87 -4.99
N PHE A 189 3.56 7.59 -5.41
CA PHE A 189 3.23 6.74 -6.54
C PHE A 189 2.19 7.44 -7.40
N VAL A 190 2.10 7.03 -8.66
CA VAL A 190 1.07 7.54 -9.58
C VAL A 190 -0.35 7.40 -8.98
N GLY A 191 -0.60 6.31 -8.27
CA GLY A 191 -1.87 5.97 -7.66
C GLY A 191 -1.95 6.19 -6.15
N GLY A 192 -1.02 6.93 -5.52
CA GLY A 192 -1.13 7.22 -4.10
C GLY A 192 0.19 7.48 -3.36
N HIS A 193 0.19 7.20 -2.06
CA HIS A 193 1.31 7.45 -1.16
C HIS A 193 1.55 6.25 -0.25
N THR A 194 2.79 6.04 0.14
CA THR A 194 3.14 5.08 1.18
C THR A 194 3.89 5.76 2.31
N PHE A 195 3.61 5.32 3.53
CA PHE A 195 4.29 5.78 4.73
C PHE A 195 4.75 4.59 5.56
N TRP A 196 5.92 4.74 6.17
CA TRP A 196 6.39 3.89 7.25
C TRP A 196 6.76 4.78 8.43
N ARG A 197 6.60 4.27 9.65
CA ARG A 197 6.95 5.00 10.88
C ARG A 197 7.67 4.08 11.86
N GLU A 198 8.69 4.62 12.51
CA GLU A 198 9.58 3.87 13.40
C GLU A 198 8.86 3.25 14.60
N ASP A 199 7.90 3.95 15.19
CA ASP A 199 7.18 3.47 16.37
C ASP A 199 6.09 2.43 16.03
N ASN A 200 5.91 2.12 14.74
CA ASN A 200 5.11 1.01 14.25
C ASN A 200 5.82 0.33 13.06
N ASP A 201 7.08 -0.05 13.29
CA ASP A 201 8.05 -0.51 12.30
C ASP A 201 7.64 -1.72 11.45
N LYS A 202 6.63 -2.48 11.88
CA LYS A 202 6.16 -3.70 11.19
C LYS A 202 5.23 -3.43 10.01
N TYR A 203 4.77 -2.19 9.84
CA TYR A 203 3.71 -1.89 8.89
C TYR A 203 4.01 -0.72 7.97
N ILE A 204 3.52 -0.85 6.74
CA ILE A 204 3.47 0.18 5.71
C ILE A 204 2.01 0.63 5.56
N TYR A 205 1.79 1.93 5.68
CA TYR A 205 0.51 2.57 5.43
C TYR A 205 0.46 2.90 3.94
N VAL A 206 -0.54 2.38 3.24
CA VAL A 206 -0.75 2.61 1.81
C VAL A 206 -2.02 3.42 1.63
N LEU A 207 -1.91 4.63 1.09
CA LEU A 207 -3.01 5.54 0.79
C LEU A 207 -3.22 5.57 -0.72
N TYR A 208 -4.32 5.02 -1.21
CA TYR A 208 -4.67 4.99 -2.62
C TYR A 208 -5.38 6.28 -3.04
N ALA A 209 -5.12 6.76 -4.27
CA ALA A 209 -5.73 7.96 -4.82
C ALA A 209 -7.27 7.92 -4.90
N ASN A 210 -7.87 6.73 -4.82
CA ASN A 210 -9.32 6.56 -4.70
C ASN A 210 -9.89 6.89 -3.31
N GLY A 211 -9.07 7.37 -2.37
CA GLY A 211 -9.46 7.74 -1.02
C GLY A 211 -9.55 6.57 -0.04
N ARG A 212 -9.14 5.36 -0.43
CA ARG A 212 -9.02 4.20 0.46
C ARG A 212 -7.59 4.07 0.99
N TRP A 213 -7.44 3.53 2.18
CA TRP A 213 -6.12 3.18 2.72
C TRP A 213 -6.11 1.78 3.32
N GLY A 214 -4.90 1.22 3.45
CA GLY A 214 -4.66 -0.06 4.09
C GLY A 214 -3.34 -0.09 4.85
N LEU A 215 -3.26 -1.03 5.79
CA LEU A 215 -2.05 -1.30 6.58
C LEU A 215 -1.49 -2.66 6.16
N TYR A 216 -0.27 -2.67 5.62
CA TYR A 216 0.36 -3.86 5.09
C TYR A 216 1.58 -4.20 5.92
N ARG A 217 1.73 -5.47 6.28
CA ARG A 217 2.91 -5.91 7.01
C ARG A 217 4.14 -5.81 6.11
N GLY A 218 5.19 -5.13 6.58
CA GLY A 218 6.49 -5.06 5.93
C GLY A 218 7.47 -6.05 6.57
N ASP A 219 7.92 -7.06 5.81
CA ASP A 219 8.89 -8.05 6.30
C ASP A 219 10.29 -7.87 5.70
N TRP A 220 10.56 -6.75 5.03
CA TRP A 220 11.92 -6.39 4.62
C TRP A 220 12.81 -6.20 5.85
N ARG A 221 14.08 -6.60 5.72
CA ARG A 221 15.11 -6.51 6.76
C ARG A 221 16.38 -5.97 6.13
N GLU A 222 17.20 -5.28 6.92
CA GLU A 222 18.54 -4.90 6.48
C GLU A 222 19.33 -6.13 6.02
N GLY A 223 20.00 -6.00 4.87
CA GLY A 223 20.73 -7.09 4.22
C GLY A 223 19.91 -7.91 3.23
N TYR A 224 18.60 -7.70 3.11
CA TYR A 224 17.83 -8.24 1.98
C TYR A 224 18.07 -7.44 0.71
N ASP A 225 17.76 -8.06 -0.43
CA ASP A 225 17.79 -7.40 -1.73
C ASP A 225 17.01 -6.08 -1.68
N GLU A 226 17.64 -5.03 -2.19
CA GLU A 226 17.08 -3.68 -2.21
C GLU A 226 15.80 -3.59 -3.05
N TYR A 227 15.77 -4.32 -4.17
CA TYR A 227 14.63 -4.45 -5.06
C TYR A 227 14.08 -5.88 -4.95
N THR A 228 12.85 -6.02 -4.45
CA THR A 228 12.21 -7.33 -4.30
C THR A 228 11.75 -7.91 -5.66
N CYS A 229 11.33 -7.06 -6.58
CA CYS A 229 10.90 -7.41 -7.94
C CYS A 229 11.06 -6.21 -8.88
N GLY A 230 10.78 -6.39 -10.18
CA GLY A 230 10.82 -5.31 -11.18
C GLY A 230 12.24 -4.87 -11.59
N PRO A 231 12.35 -3.83 -12.43
CA PRO A 231 13.64 -3.25 -12.80
C PRO A 231 14.40 -2.75 -11.57
N ARG A 232 15.73 -2.95 -11.53
CA ARG A 232 16.60 -2.44 -10.46
C ARG A 232 16.88 -0.94 -10.63
N GLN A 233 15.82 -0.15 -10.61
CA GLN A 233 15.82 1.31 -10.77
C GLN A 233 14.64 1.92 -10.02
N SER A 234 14.88 2.99 -9.27
CA SER A 234 13.86 3.79 -8.60
C SER A 234 13.97 5.24 -9.09
N PRO A 235 12.87 5.88 -9.52
CA PRO A 235 11.65 5.28 -10.09
C PRO A 235 11.93 4.36 -11.29
N PRO A 236 11.01 3.44 -11.67
CA PRO A 236 9.64 3.29 -11.17
C PRO A 236 9.48 2.30 -10.03
N THR A 237 10.52 1.54 -9.67
CA THR A 237 10.43 0.45 -8.71
C THR A 237 10.75 0.95 -7.30
N PRO A 238 9.83 0.83 -6.33
CA PRO A 238 10.12 1.16 -4.94
C PRO A 238 11.14 0.21 -4.32
N ARG A 239 11.86 0.70 -3.31
CA ARG A 239 12.97 -0.02 -2.66
C ARG A 239 12.58 -0.49 -1.26
N ARG A 240 13.32 -1.46 -0.72
CA ARG A 240 13.26 -1.87 0.70
C ARG A 240 11.85 -2.22 1.17
N GLY A 241 11.39 -1.65 2.29
CA GLY A 241 10.08 -1.94 2.88
C GLY A 241 8.90 -1.63 1.94
N PHE A 242 8.95 -0.49 1.25
CA PHE A 242 7.95 -0.12 0.25
C PHE A 242 8.01 -1.05 -0.96
N GLY A 243 9.22 -1.37 -1.45
CA GLY A 243 9.47 -2.36 -2.49
C GLY A 243 8.90 -3.74 -2.17
N TRP A 244 9.10 -4.18 -0.93
CA TRP A 244 8.62 -5.48 -0.48
C TRP A 244 7.09 -5.53 -0.48
N VAL A 245 6.41 -4.53 0.10
CA VAL A 245 4.94 -4.47 0.11
C VAL A 245 4.39 -4.35 -1.31
N TRP A 246 4.97 -3.48 -2.13
CA TRP A 246 4.57 -3.30 -3.52
C TRP A 246 4.72 -4.58 -4.35
N CYS A 247 5.77 -5.38 -4.13
CA CYS A 247 5.97 -6.65 -4.83
C CYS A 247 5.17 -7.82 -4.24
N THR A 248 4.84 -7.78 -2.95
CA THR A 248 4.19 -8.91 -2.26
C THR A 248 2.67 -8.91 -2.40
N TYR A 249 2.06 -7.72 -2.42
CA TYR A 249 0.60 -7.56 -2.46
C TYR A 249 0.17 -7.04 -3.83
N PRO A 250 -0.41 -7.88 -4.71
CA PRO A 250 -0.81 -7.46 -6.05
C PRO A 250 -1.79 -6.28 -6.06
N GLU A 251 -2.66 -6.17 -5.07
CA GLU A 251 -3.58 -5.04 -4.91
C GLU A 251 -2.85 -3.72 -4.63
N VAL A 252 -1.71 -3.76 -3.93
CA VAL A 252 -0.87 -2.59 -3.70
C VAL A 252 -0.21 -2.18 -5.01
N GLN A 253 0.40 -3.12 -5.72
CA GLN A 253 1.03 -2.86 -7.01
C GLN A 253 0.05 -2.25 -8.03
N GLN A 254 -1.13 -2.86 -8.15
CA GLN A 254 -2.17 -2.42 -9.09
C GLN A 254 -2.79 -1.09 -8.67
N GLY A 255 -2.99 -0.87 -7.37
CA GLY A 255 -3.59 0.35 -6.84
C GLY A 255 -2.66 1.56 -6.87
N LEU A 256 -1.37 1.37 -6.62
CA LEU A 256 -0.38 2.45 -6.61
C LEU A 256 0.28 2.69 -7.98
N GLY A 257 0.50 1.64 -8.78
CA GLY A 257 1.30 1.76 -10.00
C GLY A 257 2.77 2.08 -9.71
N ASN A 258 3.40 2.85 -10.59
CA ASN A 258 4.83 3.19 -10.48
C ASN A 258 5.09 4.21 -9.37
N ALA A 259 6.22 4.07 -8.68
CA ALA A 259 6.77 5.13 -7.86
C ALA A 259 7.09 6.35 -8.74
N THR A 260 6.96 7.56 -8.19
CA THR A 260 7.24 8.83 -8.89
C THR A 260 8.50 9.52 -8.38
N ASN A 261 9.05 9.04 -7.28
CA ASN A 261 10.20 9.60 -6.59
C ASN A 261 10.94 8.50 -5.83
N TYR A 262 12.11 8.86 -5.29
CA TYR A 262 12.79 8.01 -4.32
C TYR A 262 12.09 8.09 -2.96
N GLU A 263 12.12 6.98 -2.22
CA GLU A 263 11.87 6.99 -0.78
C GLU A 263 12.76 8.02 -0.07
N TRP A 264 12.16 8.85 0.77
CA TRP A 264 12.86 9.75 1.67
C TRP A 264 12.36 9.58 3.10
N GLY A 265 13.18 9.97 4.08
CA GLY A 265 12.80 9.92 5.48
C GLY A 265 13.08 11.21 6.23
N ASN A 266 12.20 11.55 7.16
CA ASN A 266 12.32 12.70 8.06
C ASN A 266 11.48 12.50 9.32
N HIS A 267 11.75 13.30 10.34
CA HIS A 267 10.91 13.36 11.54
C HIS A 267 9.62 14.12 11.25
N ASN A 268 8.48 13.45 11.35
CA ASN A 268 7.16 14.09 11.21
C ASN A 268 6.27 13.79 12.42
N ARG A 269 5.18 14.55 12.51
CA ARG A 269 4.18 14.40 13.56
C ARG A 269 3.19 13.31 13.19
N VAL A 270 2.78 12.54 14.18
CA VAL A 270 1.66 11.59 14.12
C VAL A 270 0.83 11.68 15.41
N GLN A 271 -0.47 11.41 15.32
CA GLN A 271 -1.33 11.25 16.50
C GLN A 271 -2.31 10.11 16.26
N ASP A 272 -2.30 9.13 17.17
CA ASP A 272 -3.19 7.98 17.10
C ASP A 272 -4.51 8.33 17.82
N PHE A 273 -5.63 7.86 17.27
CA PHE A 273 -6.98 8.05 17.81
C PHE A 273 -7.68 6.69 17.94
N SER A 274 -8.70 6.58 18.80
CA SER A 274 -9.48 5.34 18.95
C SER A 274 -10.12 4.85 17.64
N GLY A 275 -10.38 5.79 16.72
CA GLY A 275 -11.08 5.65 15.44
C GLY A 275 -10.19 5.90 14.22
N GLY A 276 -8.89 6.13 14.40
CA GLY A 276 -7.98 6.32 13.27
C GLY A 276 -6.61 6.89 13.64
N LEU A 277 -6.01 7.61 12.71
CA LEU A 277 -4.67 8.19 12.82
C LEU A 277 -4.59 9.47 12.00
N ALA A 278 -3.90 10.49 12.51
CA ALA A 278 -3.46 11.64 11.72
C ALA A 278 -1.94 11.57 11.48
N ILE A 279 -1.52 11.72 10.23
CA ILE A 279 -0.11 11.71 9.81
C ILE A 279 0.21 13.04 9.14
N GLN A 280 1.30 13.70 9.56
CA GLN A 280 1.88 14.79 8.79
C GLN A 280 2.90 14.22 7.80
N ALA A 281 2.74 14.51 6.52
CA ALA A 281 3.72 14.21 5.48
C ALA A 281 4.85 15.24 5.47
N SER A 282 5.94 14.91 4.77
CA SER A 282 7.13 15.78 4.70
C SER A 282 6.85 17.14 4.03
N SER A 283 5.80 17.22 3.20
CA SER A 283 5.29 18.47 2.61
C SER A 283 4.57 19.37 3.61
N GLY A 284 4.31 18.88 4.83
CA GLY A 284 3.46 19.53 5.83
C GLY A 284 1.98 19.19 5.69
N HIS A 285 1.56 18.52 4.61
CA HIS A 285 0.19 18.07 4.43
C HIS A 285 -0.21 17.06 5.51
N VAL A 286 -1.45 17.10 5.97
CA VAL A 286 -1.97 16.20 7.00
C VAL A 286 -2.97 15.24 6.39
N TYR A 287 -2.68 13.95 6.50
CA TYR A 287 -3.59 12.88 6.12
C TYR A 287 -4.33 12.33 7.34
N ILE A 288 -5.64 12.15 7.21
CA ILE A 288 -6.48 11.53 8.24
C ILE A 288 -6.90 10.15 7.77
N LEU A 289 -6.47 9.12 8.48
CA LEU A 289 -6.72 7.72 8.18
C LEU A 289 -7.77 7.19 9.15
N LEU A 290 -9.00 6.98 8.69
CA LEU A 290 -10.12 6.49 9.51
C LEU A 290 -10.16 4.96 9.52
N HIS A 291 -10.52 4.34 10.65
CA HIS A 291 -10.73 2.88 10.74
C HIS A 291 -11.81 2.35 9.79
N SER A 292 -12.67 3.22 9.25
CA SER A 292 -13.61 2.88 8.18
C SER A 292 -12.93 2.54 6.84
N GLY A 293 -11.62 2.77 6.72
CA GLY A 293 -10.81 2.47 5.54
C GLY A 293 -10.69 3.64 4.55
N PHE A 294 -11.21 4.83 4.90
CA PHE A 294 -11.10 6.04 4.10
C PHE A 294 -10.02 6.97 4.64
N TRP A 295 -9.36 7.70 3.73
CA TRP A 295 -8.47 8.79 4.10
C TRP A 295 -8.88 10.14 3.48
N ARG A 296 -8.40 11.22 4.08
CA ARG A 296 -8.66 12.62 3.73
C ARG A 296 -7.41 13.45 3.84
#